data_AF-A0A8H4KX58-F1
#
_entry.id   AF-A0A8H4KX58-F1
#
_cell.length_a   1.000
_cell.length_b   1.000
_cell.length_c   1.000
_cell.angle_alpha   90.00
_cell.angle_beta   90.00
_cell.angle_gamma   90.00
#
_symmetry.space_group_name_H-M   'P 1'
#
loop_
_entity.id
_entity.type
_entity.pdbx_description
1 polymer ?
#
loop_
_entity_poly.entity_id
_entity_poly.type
_entity_poly.pdbx_seq_one_letter_code
_entity_poly.pdbx_strand_id
1 'polypeptide(L)'
;MAQHEEKRYFDFFRVVASSKLSGVFPSRFWESLVLQASSSEAMILHGASALGAVYKSKSHDLCDGMLQHHVSATTTIRDGQRFALKQYAKVLDMLQTQLPRTDFRWLRNGLITCVLITALELVQGNHKAATTHLKNGFKLVRRAQSYGFTLEPDLAEPFTRACMQSIILDGSSRDWIDTVVDPLWESPAIPQEFTSLSEARSHLEALLMSAVRLAETFEAHDHGRGGFPTDIAQQQAVLERASSCWLQAYEASLHVLLSQSNHRTIYGVYILRMFHTMVSIMISTAMDAPFECPFDRYTEQFAAIIGQTLRMWDMNGFAVGRPFEGHRKATGPRVTFDPGIISPLYYTAVKCRDPGLRRQAIGLLTVAPYREGVWSSIVVARIARAVVEMEEDGFYDGVSFATDALAPVDPETCGRFPPLLESSRFHTVRVSISEEAGGRRIFTCSKASSGGRGYCDETTVEFNFTDE
;
A
#
# COMPACT_ATOMS: atom_id res chain seq x y z
N MET A 1 29.21 -19.74 17.34
CA MET A 1 29.02 -19.04 16.05
C MET A 1 27.55 -18.75 15.76
N ALA A 2 26.66 -19.75 15.69
CA ALA A 2 25.24 -19.56 15.34
C ALA A 2 24.45 -18.56 16.25
N GLN A 3 24.67 -18.59 17.56
CA GLN A 3 24.00 -17.68 18.51
C GLN A 3 24.47 -16.22 18.38
N HIS A 4 25.69 -16.00 17.89
CA HIS A 4 26.23 -14.65 17.65
C HIS A 4 25.66 -14.05 16.36
N GLU A 5 25.48 -14.86 15.32
CA GLU A 5 24.83 -14.44 14.07
C GLU A 5 23.34 -14.14 14.28
N GLU A 6 22.63 -14.98 15.03
CA GLU A 6 21.22 -14.74 15.37
C GLU A 6 21.04 -13.45 16.15
N LYS A 7 21.85 -13.22 17.18
CA LYS A 7 21.87 -11.95 17.91
C LYS A 7 22.11 -10.77 16.97
N ARG A 8 23.10 -10.85 16.07
CA ARG A 8 23.45 -9.77 15.13
C ARG A 8 22.28 -9.39 14.22
N TYR A 9 21.58 -10.37 13.65
CA TYR A 9 20.47 -10.10 12.73
C TYR A 9 19.18 -9.73 13.44
N PHE A 10 18.92 -10.30 14.62
CA PHE A 10 17.82 -9.87 15.48
C PHE A 10 18.02 -8.44 16.00
N ASP A 11 19.23 -8.07 16.42
CA ASP A 11 19.56 -6.69 16.82
C ASP A 11 19.34 -5.71 15.66
N PHE A 12 19.69 -6.11 14.42
CA PHE A 12 19.40 -5.31 13.24
C PHE A 12 17.89 -5.19 12.97
N PHE A 13 17.13 -6.27 13.13
CA PHE A 13 15.67 -6.22 13.05
C PHE A 13 15.11 -5.22 14.07
N ARG A 14 15.51 -5.35 15.34
CA ARG A 14 15.02 -4.52 16.46
C ARG A 14 15.30 -3.03 16.28
N VAL A 15 16.50 -2.67 15.80
CA VAL A 15 16.95 -1.27 15.73
C VAL A 15 16.58 -0.61 14.41
N VAL A 16 16.55 -1.37 13.31
CA VAL A 16 16.42 -0.81 11.95
C VAL A 16 15.16 -1.31 11.26
N ALA A 17 15.02 -2.63 11.09
CA ALA A 17 13.97 -3.16 10.22
C ALA A 17 12.57 -2.91 10.77
N SER A 18 12.35 -3.05 12.08
CA SER A 18 11.05 -2.79 12.74
C SER A 18 10.54 -1.39 12.45
N SER A 19 11.36 -0.36 12.70
CA SER A 19 11.02 1.05 12.46
C SER A 19 10.76 1.35 10.98
N LYS A 20 11.53 0.73 10.06
CA LYS A 20 11.34 0.92 8.63
C LYS A 20 10.09 0.22 8.09
N LEU A 21 9.79 -0.97 8.60
CA LEU A 21 8.59 -1.74 8.23
C LEU A 21 7.31 -1.07 8.73
N SER A 22 7.37 -0.39 9.87
CA SER A 22 6.27 0.45 10.37
C SER A 22 5.96 1.67 9.49
N GLY A 23 6.91 2.14 8.68
CA GLY A 23 6.72 3.32 7.84
C GLY A 23 6.65 4.63 8.64
N VAL A 24 5.80 5.56 8.20
CA VAL A 24 5.70 6.91 8.79
C VAL A 24 5.01 6.89 10.16
N PHE A 25 4.00 6.06 10.33
CA PHE A 25 3.25 5.98 11.58
C PHE A 25 3.84 4.89 12.48
N PRO A 26 3.87 5.09 13.80
CA PRO A 26 4.29 4.05 14.73
C PRO A 26 3.36 2.83 14.62
N SER A 27 3.94 1.64 14.68
CA SER A 27 3.19 0.37 14.68
C SER A 27 3.57 -0.46 15.90
N ARG A 28 2.59 -0.74 16.77
CA ARG A 28 2.82 -1.54 17.96
C ARG A 28 3.16 -2.99 17.60
N PHE A 29 2.64 -3.49 16.48
CA PHE A 29 3.02 -4.78 15.93
C PHE A 29 4.55 -4.91 15.79
N TRP A 30 5.15 -4.03 14.99
CA TRP A 30 6.57 -4.09 14.64
C TRP A 30 7.48 -3.65 15.78
N GLU A 31 7.09 -2.59 16.51
CA GLU A 31 7.96 -1.91 17.47
C GLU A 31 7.85 -2.47 18.90
N SER A 32 6.80 -3.24 19.22
CA SER A 32 6.61 -3.84 20.55
C SER A 32 6.29 -5.34 20.49
N LEU A 33 5.20 -5.72 19.83
CA LEU A 33 4.60 -7.05 19.91
C LEU A 33 5.55 -8.14 19.39
N VAL A 34 6.14 -7.96 18.20
CA VAL A 34 7.10 -8.91 17.64
C VAL A 34 8.32 -9.07 18.56
N LEU A 35 8.81 -7.97 19.14
CA LEU A 35 9.98 -7.99 20.02
C LEU A 35 9.70 -8.74 21.33
N GLN A 36 8.55 -8.47 21.95
CA GLN A 36 8.10 -9.16 23.15
C GLN A 36 7.92 -10.65 22.87
N ALA A 37 7.23 -11.00 21.78
CA ALA A 37 6.98 -12.40 21.43
C ALA A 37 8.27 -13.15 21.05
N SER A 38 9.26 -12.47 20.44
CA SER A 38 10.59 -13.05 20.17
C SER A 38 11.38 -13.41 21.44
N SER A 39 11.06 -12.81 22.60
CA SER A 39 11.74 -13.12 23.87
C SER A 39 11.30 -14.44 24.48
N SER A 40 10.08 -14.89 24.17
CA SER A 40 9.47 -16.11 24.73
C SER A 40 9.23 -17.21 23.69
N GLU A 41 9.17 -16.88 22.40
CA GLU A 41 8.80 -17.81 21.33
C GLU A 41 9.93 -17.97 20.30
N ALA A 42 10.53 -19.15 20.24
CA ALA A 42 11.65 -19.44 19.33
C ALA A 42 11.24 -19.28 17.84
N MET A 43 10.00 -19.65 17.48
CA MET A 43 9.47 -19.50 16.12
C MET A 43 9.51 -18.04 15.67
N ILE A 44 9.08 -17.12 16.53
CA ILE A 44 9.03 -15.69 16.22
C ILE A 44 10.44 -15.11 16.19
N LEU A 45 11.32 -15.52 17.11
CA LEU A 45 12.73 -15.12 17.10
C LEU A 45 13.42 -15.50 15.78
N HIS A 46 13.20 -16.74 15.30
CA HIS A 46 13.76 -17.19 14.03
C HIS A 46 13.19 -16.40 12.85
N GLY A 47 11.87 -16.15 12.81
CA GLY A 47 11.24 -15.32 11.78
C GLY A 47 11.76 -13.88 11.75
N ALA A 48 11.85 -13.22 12.91
CA ALA A 48 12.38 -11.86 13.04
C ALA A 48 13.86 -11.79 12.68
N SER A 49 14.65 -12.79 13.06
CA SER A 49 16.08 -12.89 12.71
C SER A 49 16.27 -13.11 11.21
N ALA A 50 15.44 -13.95 10.58
CA ALA A 50 15.46 -14.18 9.14
C ALA A 50 15.14 -12.88 8.38
N LEU A 51 14.09 -12.18 8.79
CA LEU A 51 13.69 -10.90 8.21
C LEU A 51 14.78 -9.84 8.37
N GLY A 52 15.37 -9.73 9.57
CA GLY A 52 16.53 -8.85 9.81
C GLY A 52 17.72 -9.15 8.92
N ALA A 53 18.01 -10.43 8.66
CA ALA A 53 19.09 -10.85 7.77
C ALA A 53 18.83 -10.52 6.30
N VAL A 54 17.61 -10.78 5.80
CA VAL A 54 17.24 -10.43 4.42
C VAL A 54 17.26 -8.92 4.23
N TYR A 55 16.63 -8.18 5.15
CA TYR A 55 16.57 -6.71 5.10
C TYR A 55 17.98 -6.11 5.11
N LYS A 56 18.87 -6.63 5.95
CA LYS A 56 20.27 -6.21 5.97
C LYS A 56 21.02 -6.58 4.70
N SER A 57 20.80 -7.77 4.14
CA SER A 57 21.52 -8.23 2.94
C SER A 57 21.12 -7.39 1.71
N LYS A 58 19.83 -7.15 1.52
CA LYS A 58 19.29 -6.33 0.44
C LYS A 58 19.58 -4.82 0.60
N SER A 59 20.07 -4.39 1.76
CA SER A 59 20.52 -3.00 2.00
C SER A 59 21.75 -2.61 1.19
N HIS A 60 22.55 -3.61 0.79
CA HIS A 60 23.78 -3.41 0.05
C HIS A 60 23.55 -3.40 -1.48
N ASP A 61 22.50 -4.06 -2.00
CA ASP A 61 22.21 -4.17 -3.44
C ASP A 61 21.82 -2.81 -4.08
N LEU A 62 21.23 -1.87 -3.35
CA LEU A 62 20.80 -0.55 -3.87
C LEU A 62 21.91 0.52 -3.88
N CYS A 63 23.09 0.22 -3.32
CA CYS A 63 24.22 1.16 -3.27
C CYS A 63 25.28 0.91 -4.36
N ASP A 64 25.20 -0.19 -5.11
CA ASP A 64 26.30 -0.61 -6.02
C ASP A 64 26.35 0.16 -7.35
N GLY A 65 25.60 1.27 -7.45
CA GLY A 65 25.72 2.23 -8.55
C GLY A 65 27.01 3.06 -8.50
N MET A 66 27.67 3.20 -7.33
CA MET A 66 28.94 3.93 -7.23
C MET A 66 29.88 3.37 -6.13
N LEU A 67 31.04 2.86 -6.60
CA LEU A 67 32.33 2.64 -5.90
C LEU A 67 32.59 1.30 -5.17
N GLN A 68 33.25 0.39 -5.92
CA GLN A 68 34.40 -0.46 -5.58
C GLN A 68 34.58 -0.94 -4.12
N HIS A 69 34.04 -2.12 -3.79
CA HIS A 69 34.62 -3.12 -2.86
C HIS A 69 33.98 -4.51 -3.08
N HIS A 70 34.14 -5.09 -4.28
CA HIS A 70 33.28 -6.17 -4.82
C HIS A 70 33.51 -7.61 -4.32
N VAL A 71 34.37 -7.88 -3.33
CA VAL A 71 34.62 -9.27 -2.86
C VAL A 71 34.12 -9.53 -1.43
N SER A 72 34.35 -8.62 -0.47
CA SER A 72 33.86 -8.80 0.90
C SER A 72 32.37 -8.48 1.06
N ALA A 73 31.82 -7.58 0.24
CA ALA A 73 30.39 -7.24 0.27
C ALA A 73 29.51 -8.41 -0.23
N THR A 74 29.91 -9.05 -1.33
CA THR A 74 29.22 -10.22 -1.92
C THR A 74 29.22 -11.44 -0.99
N THR A 75 30.32 -11.71 -0.29
CA THR A 75 30.34 -12.78 0.73
C THR A 75 29.39 -12.48 1.89
N THR A 76 29.39 -11.24 2.39
CA THR A 76 28.53 -10.84 3.51
C THR A 76 27.03 -10.90 3.17
N ILE A 77 26.66 -10.53 1.93
CA ILE A 77 25.29 -10.67 1.40
C ILE A 77 24.89 -12.15 1.32
N ARG A 78 25.75 -12.99 0.75
CA ARG A 78 25.51 -14.43 0.59
C ARG A 78 25.37 -15.14 1.94
N ASP A 79 26.17 -14.76 2.93
CA ASP A 79 26.09 -15.29 4.29
C ASP A 79 24.77 -14.89 4.98
N GLY A 80 24.34 -13.64 4.81
CA GLY A 80 23.04 -13.16 5.32
C GLY A 80 21.85 -13.89 4.68
N GLN A 81 21.87 -14.10 3.36
CA GLN A 81 20.85 -14.88 2.66
C GLN A 81 20.82 -16.35 3.12
N ARG A 82 22.00 -16.99 3.27
CA ARG A 82 22.09 -18.36 3.77
C ARG A 82 21.60 -18.49 5.20
N PHE A 83 21.91 -17.52 6.05
CA PHE A 83 21.38 -17.47 7.41
C PHE A 83 19.85 -17.32 7.40
N ALA A 84 19.31 -16.40 6.60
CA ALA A 84 17.86 -16.19 6.49
C ALA A 84 17.14 -17.46 6.06
N LEU A 85 17.63 -18.17 5.04
CA LEU A 85 17.05 -19.44 4.58
C LEU A 85 17.04 -20.51 5.68
N LYS A 86 18.12 -20.64 6.45
CA LYS A 86 18.17 -21.58 7.58
C LYS A 86 17.14 -21.25 8.65
N GLN A 87 16.99 -19.97 8.99
CA GLN A 87 16.03 -19.54 10.00
C GLN A 87 14.59 -19.69 9.50
N TYR A 88 14.34 -19.36 8.24
CA TYR A 88 13.06 -19.60 7.58
C TYR A 88 12.69 -21.09 7.59
N ALA A 89 13.62 -21.99 7.28
CA ALA A 89 13.38 -23.43 7.31
C ALA A 89 13.00 -23.94 8.71
N LYS A 90 13.64 -23.41 9.77
CA LYS A 90 13.27 -23.74 11.16
C LYS A 90 11.85 -23.26 11.50
N VAL A 91 11.45 -22.08 11.02
CA VAL A 91 10.08 -21.58 11.20
C VAL A 91 9.08 -22.55 10.57
N LEU A 92 9.34 -23.01 9.34
CA LEU A 92 8.48 -24.00 8.68
C LEU A 92 8.41 -25.32 9.45
N ASP A 93 9.55 -25.83 9.91
CA ASP A 93 9.62 -27.06 10.71
C ASP A 93 8.82 -26.94 12.02
N MET A 94 8.96 -25.81 12.73
CA MET A 94 8.19 -25.55 13.96
C MET A 94 6.68 -25.43 13.71
N LEU A 95 6.27 -24.81 12.60
CA LEU A 95 4.86 -24.74 12.19
C LEU A 95 4.27 -26.12 11.87
N GLN A 96 5.09 -27.05 11.40
CA GLN A 96 4.68 -28.42 11.08
C GLN A 96 4.68 -29.35 12.31
N THR A 97 5.55 -29.11 13.30
CA THR A 97 5.84 -30.05 14.40
C THR A 97 5.17 -29.71 15.75
N GLN A 98 4.75 -28.46 16.00
CA GLN A 98 4.23 -28.06 17.31
C GLN A 98 2.69 -28.07 17.43
N LEU A 99 2.18 -28.92 18.36
CA LEU A 99 0.96 -28.88 19.20
C LEU A 99 -0.45 -28.61 18.55
N PRO A 100 -1.58 -28.89 19.24
CA PRO A 100 -2.91 -28.90 18.65
C PRO A 100 -3.28 -27.57 18.00
N ARG A 101 -3.86 -27.64 16.80
CA ARG A 101 -4.31 -26.49 15.98
C ARG A 101 -5.45 -25.64 16.62
N THR A 102 -5.74 -25.86 17.90
CA THR A 102 -6.75 -25.17 18.71
C THR A 102 -6.14 -24.38 19.89
N ASP A 103 -4.82 -24.43 20.12
CA ASP A 103 -4.15 -23.61 21.13
C ASP A 103 -4.07 -22.14 20.68
N PHE A 104 -4.67 -21.22 21.44
CA PHE A 104 -4.65 -19.78 21.17
C PHE A 104 -3.24 -19.19 21.11
N ARG A 105 -2.30 -19.70 21.91
CA ARG A 105 -0.89 -19.27 21.86
C ARG A 105 -0.27 -19.64 20.52
N TRP A 106 -0.54 -20.86 20.04
CA TRP A 106 -0.07 -21.32 18.73
C TRP A 106 -0.71 -20.52 17.59
N LEU A 107 -2.02 -20.27 17.64
CA LEU A 107 -2.73 -19.46 16.65
C LEU A 107 -2.14 -18.03 16.58
N ARG A 108 -1.96 -17.38 17.73
CA ARG A 108 -1.34 -16.06 17.83
C ARG A 108 0.07 -16.05 17.24
N ASN A 109 0.91 -17.02 17.59
CA ASN A 109 2.28 -17.11 17.08
C ASN A 109 2.33 -17.40 15.58
N GLY A 110 1.42 -18.23 15.07
CA GLY A 110 1.27 -18.50 13.64
C GLY A 110 0.89 -17.24 12.86
N LEU A 111 -0.01 -16.40 13.39
CA LEU A 111 -0.38 -15.13 12.79
C LEU A 111 0.78 -14.13 12.74
N ILE A 112 1.51 -13.96 13.85
CA ILE A 112 2.73 -13.11 13.89
C ILE A 112 3.74 -13.59 12.85
N THR A 113 3.93 -14.91 12.76
CA THR A 113 4.84 -15.53 11.81
C THR A 113 4.40 -15.30 10.36
N CYS A 114 3.10 -15.39 10.05
CA CYS A 114 2.58 -15.10 8.71
C CYS A 114 2.94 -13.67 8.28
N VAL A 115 2.82 -12.68 9.16
CA VAL A 115 3.18 -11.29 8.85
C VAL A 115 4.71 -11.15 8.65
N LEU A 116 5.52 -11.74 9.53
CA LEU A 116 6.99 -11.71 9.41
C LEU A 116 7.48 -12.33 8.10
N ILE A 117 6.92 -13.48 7.74
CA ILE A 117 7.29 -14.18 6.52
C ILE A 117 6.77 -13.44 5.28
N THR A 118 5.56 -12.87 5.32
CA THR A 118 5.05 -12.01 4.25
C THR A 118 6.01 -10.84 4.01
N ALA A 119 6.42 -10.12 5.07
CA ALA A 119 7.38 -9.03 4.94
C ALA A 119 8.74 -9.49 4.41
N LEU A 120 9.21 -10.67 4.83
CA LEU A 120 10.45 -11.26 4.34
C LEU A 120 10.39 -11.53 2.83
N GLU A 121 9.32 -12.15 2.35
CA GLU A 121 9.12 -12.43 0.92
C GLU A 121 8.99 -11.13 0.11
N LEU A 122 8.32 -10.10 0.63
CA LEU A 122 8.25 -8.78 0.01
C LEU A 122 9.63 -8.11 -0.13
N VAL A 123 10.49 -8.23 0.89
CA VAL A 123 11.86 -7.72 0.82
C VAL A 123 12.70 -8.50 -0.18
N GLN A 124 12.44 -9.79 -0.37
CA GLN A 124 13.08 -10.59 -1.42
C GLN A 124 12.52 -10.32 -2.83
N GLY A 125 11.37 -9.63 -2.94
CA GLY A 125 10.66 -9.45 -4.21
C GLY A 125 9.86 -10.68 -4.65
N ASN A 126 9.60 -11.64 -3.74
CA ASN A 126 8.82 -12.84 -4.03
C ASN A 126 7.33 -12.63 -3.66
N HIS A 127 6.65 -11.87 -4.51
CA HIS A 127 5.25 -11.49 -4.30
C HIS A 127 4.31 -12.68 -4.20
N LYS A 128 4.55 -13.74 -4.99
CA LYS A 128 3.69 -14.94 -4.98
C LYS A 128 3.70 -15.61 -3.61
N ALA A 129 4.88 -15.77 -3.02
CA ALA A 129 5.00 -16.33 -1.68
C ALA A 129 4.40 -15.37 -0.64
N ALA A 130 4.67 -14.06 -0.74
CA ALA A 130 4.09 -13.06 0.15
C ALA A 130 2.55 -13.13 0.17
N THR A 131 1.90 -13.12 -1.01
CA THR A 131 0.44 -13.24 -1.13
C THR A 131 -0.07 -14.57 -0.58
N THR A 132 0.67 -15.67 -0.78
CA THR A 132 0.31 -16.99 -0.26
C THR A 132 0.33 -17.01 1.27
N HIS A 133 1.37 -16.47 1.90
CA HIS A 133 1.47 -16.36 3.36
C HIS A 133 0.41 -15.44 3.95
N LEU A 134 0.12 -14.32 3.28
CA LEU A 134 -0.94 -13.42 3.69
C LEU A 134 -2.33 -14.10 3.63
N LYS A 135 -2.65 -14.79 2.53
CA LYS A 135 -3.90 -15.57 2.38
C LYS A 135 -4.02 -16.68 3.43
N ASN A 136 -2.92 -17.37 3.74
CA ASN A 136 -2.90 -18.36 4.81
C ASN A 136 -3.12 -17.71 6.19
N GLY A 137 -2.57 -16.52 6.41
CA GLY A 137 -2.81 -15.71 7.60
C GLY A 137 -4.29 -15.36 7.76
N PHE A 138 -4.97 -14.87 6.71
CA PHE A 138 -6.42 -14.60 6.78
C PHE A 138 -7.25 -15.85 7.09
N LYS A 139 -6.92 -17.01 6.48
CA LYS A 139 -7.55 -18.30 6.83
C LYS A 139 -7.34 -18.65 8.31
N LEU A 140 -6.16 -18.35 8.84
CA LEU A 140 -5.84 -18.59 10.25
C LEU A 140 -6.61 -17.64 11.18
N VAL A 141 -6.81 -16.38 10.80
CA VAL A 141 -7.66 -15.41 11.54
C VAL A 141 -9.09 -15.94 11.63
N ARG A 142 -9.70 -16.30 10.49
CA ARG A 142 -11.07 -16.86 10.44
C ARG A 142 -11.21 -18.11 11.31
N ARG A 143 -10.21 -18.98 11.26
CA ARG A 143 -10.17 -20.18 12.08
C ARG A 143 -10.08 -19.84 13.56
N ALA A 144 -9.20 -18.92 13.95
CA ALA A 144 -9.05 -18.51 15.33
C ALA A 144 -10.36 -17.91 15.88
N GLN A 145 -10.99 -17.02 15.13
CA GLN A 145 -12.30 -16.44 15.47
C GLN A 145 -13.39 -17.53 15.64
N SER A 146 -13.40 -18.56 14.79
CA SER A 146 -14.36 -19.68 14.92
C SER A 146 -14.21 -20.48 16.23
N TYR A 147 -13.05 -20.40 16.89
CA TYR A 147 -12.80 -21.00 18.21
C TYR A 147 -12.96 -19.99 19.35
N GLY A 148 -13.47 -18.77 19.08
CA GLY A 148 -13.65 -17.73 20.09
C GLY A 148 -12.37 -16.93 20.41
N PHE A 149 -11.33 -17.02 19.58
CA PHE A 149 -10.14 -16.18 19.74
C PHE A 149 -10.42 -14.75 19.25
N THR A 150 -10.32 -13.78 20.16
CA THR A 150 -10.34 -12.36 19.80
C THR A 150 -8.94 -11.90 19.42
N LEU A 151 -8.80 -11.38 18.20
CA LEU A 151 -7.53 -10.85 17.73
C LEU A 151 -7.19 -9.54 18.45
N GLU A 152 -6.01 -9.46 19.03
CA GLU A 152 -5.52 -8.20 19.63
C GLU A 152 -5.34 -7.11 18.55
N PRO A 153 -5.66 -5.84 18.84
CA PRO A 153 -5.61 -4.76 17.84
C PRO A 153 -4.24 -4.63 17.16
N ASP A 154 -3.17 -4.75 17.94
CA ASP A 154 -1.79 -4.68 17.47
C ASP A 154 -1.46 -5.82 16.48
N LEU A 155 -2.13 -6.97 16.54
CA LEU A 155 -1.96 -8.07 15.59
C LEU A 155 -2.92 -7.97 14.41
N ALA A 156 -4.10 -7.37 14.59
CA ALA A 156 -5.05 -7.12 13.52
C ALA A 156 -4.53 -6.06 12.52
N GLU A 157 -3.87 -5.02 13.02
CA GLU A 157 -3.31 -3.89 12.25
C GLU A 157 -2.60 -4.29 10.94
N PRO A 158 -1.56 -5.16 10.94
CA PRO A 158 -0.88 -5.53 9.69
C PRO A 158 -1.78 -6.27 8.70
N PHE A 159 -2.74 -7.07 9.17
CA PHE A 159 -3.69 -7.75 8.28
C PHE A 159 -4.67 -6.77 7.65
N THR A 160 -5.19 -5.80 8.41
CA THR A 160 -6.08 -4.75 7.89
C THR A 160 -5.37 -3.94 6.81
N ARG A 161 -4.13 -3.51 7.06
CA ARG A 161 -3.34 -2.74 6.09
C ARG A 161 -3.00 -3.54 4.83
N ALA A 162 -2.63 -4.81 4.98
CA ALA A 162 -2.35 -5.67 3.83
C ALA A 162 -3.61 -5.96 2.99
N CYS A 163 -4.77 -6.12 3.65
CA CYS A 163 -6.08 -6.26 3.00
C CYS A 163 -6.41 -5.00 2.19
N MET A 164 -6.36 -3.83 2.84
CA MET A 164 -6.57 -2.52 2.20
C MET A 164 -5.66 -2.30 0.99
N GLN A 165 -4.36 -2.56 1.13
CA GLN A 165 -3.41 -2.42 0.02
C GLN A 165 -3.72 -3.35 -1.15
N SER A 166 -4.11 -4.60 -0.89
CA SER A 166 -4.41 -5.59 -1.94
C SER A 166 -5.69 -5.25 -2.68
N ILE A 167 -6.75 -4.86 -1.95
CA ILE A 167 -8.03 -4.41 -2.52
C ILE A 167 -7.83 -3.25 -3.50
N ILE A 168 -7.06 -2.24 -3.10
CA ILE A 168 -6.83 -1.05 -3.94
C ILE A 168 -6.00 -1.41 -5.20
N LEU A 169 -5.13 -2.42 -5.13
CA LEU A 169 -4.25 -2.79 -6.24
C LEU A 169 -4.96 -3.63 -7.31
N ASP A 170 -5.65 -4.70 -6.91
CA ASP A 170 -6.15 -5.72 -7.84
C ASP A 170 -7.54 -6.26 -7.49
N GLY A 171 -8.15 -5.80 -6.39
CA GLY A 171 -9.43 -6.31 -5.92
C GLY A 171 -9.40 -7.79 -5.48
N SER A 172 -8.23 -8.39 -5.27
CA SER A 172 -8.10 -9.83 -4.96
C SER A 172 -8.41 -10.20 -3.51
N SER A 173 -8.55 -9.20 -2.63
CA SER A 173 -8.77 -9.40 -1.19
C SER A 173 -10.16 -9.01 -0.69
N ARG A 174 -11.13 -8.84 -1.61
CA ARG A 174 -12.53 -8.50 -1.29
C ARG A 174 -13.17 -9.54 -0.34
N ASP A 175 -12.93 -10.82 -0.58
CA ASP A 175 -13.45 -11.93 0.25
C ASP A 175 -12.96 -11.92 1.71
N TRP A 176 -11.90 -11.17 2.02
CA TRP A 176 -11.27 -11.13 3.34
C TRP A 176 -11.60 -9.86 4.13
N ILE A 177 -12.31 -8.89 3.53
CA ILE A 177 -12.71 -7.66 4.21
C ILE A 177 -13.42 -8.01 5.52
N ASP A 178 -14.47 -8.83 5.45
CA ASP A 178 -15.29 -9.19 6.61
C ASP A 178 -14.57 -10.12 7.62
N THR A 179 -13.38 -10.64 7.27
CA THR A 179 -12.58 -11.49 8.19
C THR A 179 -11.78 -10.66 9.18
N VAL A 180 -11.32 -9.47 8.76
CA VAL A 180 -10.37 -8.65 9.51
C VAL A 180 -10.97 -7.32 9.93
N VAL A 181 -11.95 -6.85 9.18
CA VAL A 181 -12.76 -5.69 9.52
C VAL A 181 -13.95 -6.19 10.36
N ASP A 182 -13.98 -5.80 11.63
CA ASP A 182 -15.15 -5.94 12.51
C ASP A 182 -16.41 -5.37 11.80
N PRO A 183 -17.54 -6.08 11.77
CA PRO A 183 -18.83 -5.51 11.36
C PRO A 183 -19.18 -4.20 12.07
N LEU A 184 -18.64 -3.95 13.27
CA LEU A 184 -18.76 -2.70 14.03
C LEU A 184 -17.96 -1.52 13.46
N TRP A 185 -17.19 -1.67 12.37
CA TRP A 185 -16.64 -0.55 11.58
C TRP A 185 -17.74 0.18 10.77
N GLU A 186 -18.97 0.21 11.26
CA GLU A 186 -19.95 1.22 10.90
C GLU A 186 -19.38 2.59 11.29
N SER A 187 -19.29 3.52 10.33
CA SER A 187 -18.65 4.84 10.47
C SER A 187 -18.90 5.47 11.86
N PRO A 188 -17.94 5.39 12.80
CA PRO A 188 -18.10 6.04 14.09
C PRO A 188 -18.23 7.54 13.84
N ALA A 189 -19.07 8.21 14.64
CA ALA A 189 -19.26 9.65 14.54
C ALA A 189 -17.88 10.33 14.57
N ILE A 190 -17.54 11.04 13.50
CA ILE A 190 -16.26 11.73 13.41
C ILE A 190 -16.22 12.80 14.50
N PRO A 191 -15.17 12.82 15.36
CA PRO A 191 -15.05 13.84 16.39
C PRO A 191 -14.86 15.23 15.76
N GLN A 192 -15.08 16.29 16.54
CA GLN A 192 -14.84 17.67 16.05
C GLN A 192 -13.36 17.99 15.91
N GLU A 193 -12.49 17.34 16.69
CA GLU A 193 -11.04 17.44 16.65
C GLU A 193 -10.44 16.06 16.95
N PHE A 194 -9.30 15.76 16.34
CA PHE A 194 -8.47 14.59 16.60
C PHE A 194 -7.39 14.92 17.63
N THR A 195 -7.23 14.04 18.61
CA THR A 195 -6.22 14.14 19.66
C THR A 195 -4.82 13.72 19.20
N SER A 196 -4.74 12.91 18.14
CA SER A 196 -3.50 12.36 17.61
C SER A 196 -3.58 11.98 16.12
N LEU A 197 -2.41 11.84 15.48
CA LEU A 197 -2.32 11.33 14.10
C LEU A 197 -2.87 9.90 13.97
N SER A 198 -2.76 9.08 15.03
CA SER A 198 -3.28 7.72 15.03
C SER A 198 -4.80 7.70 14.99
N GLU A 199 -5.46 8.61 15.72
CA GLU A 199 -6.93 8.71 15.73
C GLU A 199 -7.45 9.18 14.36
N ALA A 200 -6.87 10.26 13.83
CA ALA A 200 -7.21 10.76 12.50
C ALA A 200 -7.05 9.66 11.43
N ARG A 201 -5.96 8.89 11.51
CA ARG A 201 -5.68 7.75 10.63
C ARG A 201 -6.72 6.66 10.74
N SER A 202 -7.08 6.22 11.94
CA SER A 202 -8.07 5.15 12.13
C SER A 202 -9.42 5.49 11.52
N HIS A 203 -9.89 6.73 11.67
CA HIS A 203 -11.12 7.20 11.03
C HIS A 203 -11.01 7.27 9.50
N LEU A 204 -9.83 7.64 8.97
CA LEU A 204 -9.61 7.68 7.53
C LEU A 204 -9.55 6.28 6.90
N GLU A 205 -8.89 5.33 7.55
CA GLU A 205 -8.85 3.93 7.12
C GLU A 205 -10.26 3.33 7.10
N ALA A 206 -11.09 3.66 8.09
CA ALA A 206 -12.51 3.26 8.09
C ALA A 206 -13.26 3.84 6.89
N LEU A 207 -13.14 5.15 6.63
CA LEU A 207 -13.77 5.79 5.47
C LEU A 207 -13.34 5.17 4.14
N LEU A 208 -12.05 4.86 3.99
CA LEU A 208 -11.53 4.23 2.79
C LEU A 208 -12.12 2.83 2.59
N MET A 209 -12.16 2.01 3.64
CA MET A 209 -12.77 0.68 3.56
C MET A 209 -14.27 0.76 3.27
N SER A 210 -14.99 1.73 3.84
CA SER A 210 -16.40 1.96 3.51
C SER A 210 -16.60 2.40 2.06
N ALA A 211 -15.72 3.24 1.51
CA ALA A 211 -15.78 3.68 0.12
C ALA A 211 -15.59 2.50 -0.87
N VAL A 212 -14.65 1.60 -0.57
CA VAL A 212 -14.46 0.36 -1.32
C VAL A 212 -15.72 -0.50 -1.27
N ARG A 213 -16.27 -0.75 -0.07
CA ARG A 213 -17.47 -1.59 0.09
C ARG A 213 -18.68 -1.00 -0.62
N LEU A 214 -18.82 0.33 -0.64
CA LEU A 214 -19.89 1.01 -1.37
C LEU A 214 -19.79 0.73 -2.88
N ALA A 215 -18.60 0.89 -3.46
CA ALA A 215 -18.36 0.62 -4.89
C ALA A 215 -18.62 -0.86 -5.23
N GLU A 216 -18.18 -1.79 -4.38
CA GLU A 216 -18.44 -3.22 -4.56
C GLU A 216 -19.92 -3.57 -4.48
N THR A 217 -20.63 -2.99 -3.51
CA THR A 217 -22.07 -3.18 -3.37
C THR A 217 -22.79 -2.67 -4.61
N PHE A 218 -22.40 -1.50 -5.11
CA PHE A 218 -22.96 -0.95 -6.35
C PHE A 218 -22.68 -1.84 -7.56
N GLU A 219 -21.42 -2.27 -7.76
CA GLU A 219 -21.03 -3.21 -8.82
C GLU A 219 -21.89 -4.48 -8.76
N ALA A 220 -22.02 -5.12 -7.59
CA ALA A 220 -22.79 -6.35 -7.44
C ALA A 220 -24.29 -6.17 -7.76
N HIS A 221 -24.87 -5.01 -7.44
CA HIS A 221 -26.27 -4.70 -7.73
C HIS A 221 -26.51 -4.42 -9.21
N ASP A 222 -25.62 -3.70 -9.91
CA ASP A 222 -25.79 -3.39 -11.34
C ASP A 222 -25.80 -4.68 -12.20
N HIS A 223 -25.06 -5.72 -11.79
CA HIS A 223 -25.06 -7.03 -12.46
C HIS A 223 -26.34 -7.87 -12.18
N GLY A 224 -27.13 -7.50 -11.17
CA GLY A 224 -28.39 -8.17 -10.80
C GLY A 224 -29.60 -7.28 -11.04
N ARG A 225 -30.22 -7.35 -12.24
CA ARG A 225 -31.37 -6.52 -12.68
C ARG A 225 -32.31 -6.05 -11.54
N GLY A 226 -32.35 -4.74 -11.31
CA GLY A 226 -33.53 -4.04 -10.79
C GLY A 226 -33.26 -2.80 -9.92
N GLY A 227 -33.59 -1.61 -10.46
CA GLY A 227 -33.79 -0.35 -9.72
C GLY A 227 -32.55 0.23 -9.02
N PHE A 228 -32.48 1.56 -8.90
CA PHE A 228 -31.47 2.21 -8.06
C PHE A 228 -31.86 2.03 -6.59
N PRO A 229 -31.11 1.29 -5.76
CA PRO A 229 -31.50 1.10 -4.37
C PRO A 229 -31.29 2.42 -3.63
N THR A 230 -32.38 3.01 -3.11
CA THR A 230 -32.33 4.23 -2.28
C THR A 230 -31.33 4.11 -1.12
N ASP A 231 -31.11 2.89 -0.64
CA ASP A 231 -30.15 2.56 0.42
C ASP A 231 -28.69 2.85 0.03
N ILE A 232 -28.25 2.52 -1.19
CA ILE A 232 -26.85 2.77 -1.63
C ILE A 232 -26.60 4.27 -1.78
N ALA A 233 -27.55 5.02 -2.35
CA ALA A 233 -27.46 6.47 -2.47
C ALA A 233 -27.41 7.15 -1.09
N GLN A 234 -28.21 6.65 -0.14
CA GLN A 234 -28.18 7.13 1.24
C GLN A 234 -26.83 6.84 1.91
N GLN A 235 -26.26 5.65 1.70
CA GLN A 235 -24.94 5.28 2.20
C GLN A 235 -23.84 6.19 1.63
N GLN A 236 -23.87 6.49 0.33
CA GLN A 236 -22.96 7.47 -0.29
C GLN A 236 -23.04 8.83 0.41
N ALA A 237 -24.25 9.38 0.58
CA ALA A 237 -24.46 10.68 1.23
C ALA A 237 -23.98 10.69 2.70
N VAL A 238 -24.09 9.57 3.42
CA VAL A 238 -23.54 9.41 4.77
C VAL A 238 -22.02 9.48 4.74
N LEU A 239 -21.38 8.77 3.81
CA LEU A 239 -19.92 8.78 3.66
C LEU A 239 -19.38 10.14 3.19
N GLU A 240 -20.09 10.86 2.32
CA GLU A 240 -19.72 12.22 1.91
C GLU A 240 -19.75 13.19 3.10
N ARG A 241 -20.76 13.08 3.96
CA ARG A 241 -20.85 13.86 5.20
C ARG A 241 -19.71 13.49 6.15
N ALA A 242 -19.47 12.21 6.38
CA ALA A 242 -18.39 11.75 7.25
C ALA A 242 -17.01 12.18 6.73
N SER A 243 -16.79 12.11 5.41
CA SER A 243 -15.58 12.63 4.75
C SER A 243 -15.40 14.14 4.95
N SER A 244 -16.50 14.91 4.87
CA SER A 244 -16.48 16.35 5.13
C SER A 244 -16.17 16.67 6.59
N CYS A 245 -16.79 15.94 7.53
CA CYS A 245 -16.51 16.08 8.97
C CYS A 245 -15.06 15.70 9.29
N TRP A 246 -14.53 14.65 8.66
CA TRP A 246 -13.13 14.24 8.85
C TRP A 246 -12.19 15.36 8.44
N LEU A 247 -12.47 16.02 7.31
CA LEU A 247 -11.65 17.13 6.86
C LEU A 247 -11.68 18.30 7.84
N GLN A 248 -12.87 18.69 8.29
CA GLN A 248 -13.03 19.78 9.27
C GLN A 248 -12.28 19.47 10.56
N ALA A 249 -12.41 18.24 11.06
CA ALA A 249 -11.73 17.80 12.27
C ALA A 249 -10.21 17.78 12.10
N TYR A 250 -9.72 17.30 10.97
CA TYR A 250 -8.31 17.30 10.63
C TYR A 250 -7.73 18.72 10.57
N GLU A 251 -8.43 19.65 9.92
CA GLU A 251 -8.02 21.05 9.79
C GLU A 251 -8.01 21.76 11.15
N ALA A 252 -9.04 21.57 11.97
CA ALA A 252 -9.11 22.10 13.33
C ALA A 252 -7.97 21.56 14.23
N SER A 253 -7.55 20.31 13.98
CA SER A 253 -6.53 19.63 14.79
C SER A 253 -5.10 19.86 14.31
N LEU A 254 -4.90 20.50 13.14
CA LEU A 254 -3.61 20.53 12.46
C LEU A 254 -2.48 21.08 13.34
N HIS A 255 -2.75 22.12 14.14
CA HIS A 255 -1.76 22.68 15.05
C HIS A 255 -1.31 21.66 16.12
N VAL A 256 -2.26 20.89 16.68
CA VAL A 256 -1.99 19.85 17.68
C VAL A 256 -1.17 18.74 17.03
N LEU A 257 -1.63 18.24 15.88
CA LEU A 257 -0.97 17.16 15.14
C LEU A 257 0.47 17.51 14.76
N LEU A 258 0.72 18.75 14.31
CA LEU A 258 2.06 19.25 14.00
C LEU A 258 2.92 19.37 15.26
N SER A 259 2.38 19.89 16.36
CA SER A 259 3.14 20.07 17.61
C SER A 259 3.58 18.76 18.25
N GLN A 260 2.80 17.69 18.07
CA GLN A 260 3.13 16.33 18.54
C GLN A 260 4.01 15.56 17.56
N SER A 261 4.23 16.07 16.35
CA SER A 261 4.98 15.38 15.30
C SER A 261 6.48 15.47 15.52
N ASN A 262 7.18 14.39 15.21
CA ASN A 262 8.63 14.36 15.12
C ASN A 262 9.06 14.26 13.65
N HIS A 263 10.37 14.14 13.40
CA HIS A 263 10.93 14.03 12.04
C HIS A 263 10.37 12.85 11.22
N ARG A 264 9.77 11.84 11.88
CA ARG A 264 9.13 10.68 11.26
C ARG A 264 7.66 10.94 10.99
N THR A 265 6.91 11.35 12.02
CA THR A 265 5.44 11.44 11.94
C THR A 265 4.94 12.70 11.26
N ILE A 266 5.80 13.71 11.03
CA ILE A 266 5.46 14.93 10.31
C ILE A 266 4.94 14.65 8.89
N TYR A 267 5.49 13.64 8.22
CA TYR A 267 5.01 13.20 6.90
C TYR A 267 3.60 12.63 6.95
N GLY A 268 3.18 12.13 8.12
CA GLY A 268 1.85 11.56 8.33
C GLY A 268 0.75 12.59 8.11
N VAL A 269 1.03 13.87 8.40
CA VAL A 269 0.12 14.98 8.11
C VAL A 269 -0.21 15.02 6.62
N TYR A 270 0.80 15.05 5.76
CA TYR A 270 0.61 15.11 4.30
C TYR A 270 -0.01 13.83 3.74
N ILE A 271 0.45 12.66 4.20
CA ILE A 271 -0.08 11.36 3.77
C ILE A 271 -1.57 11.24 4.11
N LEU A 272 -2.00 11.61 5.32
CA LEU A 272 -3.42 11.60 5.69
C LEU A 272 -4.24 12.51 4.78
N ARG A 273 -3.74 13.71 4.46
CA ARG A 273 -4.44 14.63 3.56
C ARG A 273 -4.56 14.05 2.15
N MET A 274 -3.51 13.41 1.63
CA MET A 274 -3.54 12.72 0.33
C MET A 274 -4.58 11.61 0.29
N PHE A 275 -4.57 10.72 1.28
CA PHE A 275 -5.53 9.62 1.36
C PHE A 275 -6.95 10.14 1.51
N HIS A 276 -7.18 11.21 2.31
CA HIS A 276 -8.50 11.84 2.41
C HIS A 276 -8.98 12.36 1.05
N THR A 277 -8.13 13.08 0.33
CA THR A 277 -8.48 13.56 -1.01
C THR A 277 -8.82 12.40 -1.94
N MET A 278 -8.01 11.34 -1.97
CA MET A 278 -8.30 10.13 -2.75
C MET A 278 -9.65 9.49 -2.36
N VAL A 279 -9.89 9.28 -1.06
CA VAL A 279 -11.13 8.70 -0.53
C VAL A 279 -12.34 9.54 -0.88
N SER A 280 -12.23 10.88 -0.83
CA SER A 280 -13.33 11.77 -1.20
C SER A 280 -13.74 11.61 -2.67
N ILE A 281 -12.76 11.45 -3.57
CA ILE A 281 -13.02 11.16 -4.99
C ILE A 281 -13.69 9.79 -5.11
N MET A 282 -13.12 8.75 -4.46
CA MET A 282 -13.66 7.39 -4.49
C MET A 282 -15.11 7.33 -4.03
N ILE A 283 -15.48 8.02 -2.94
CA ILE A 283 -16.86 8.06 -2.43
C ILE A 283 -17.77 8.72 -3.46
N SER A 284 -17.42 9.89 -3.98
CA SER A 284 -18.28 10.63 -4.88
C SER A 284 -18.45 9.96 -6.26
N THR A 285 -17.48 9.13 -6.68
CA THR A 285 -17.55 8.38 -7.94
C THR A 285 -17.92 6.90 -7.76
N ALA A 286 -18.25 6.44 -6.54
CA ALA A 286 -18.46 5.02 -6.25
C ALA A 286 -19.61 4.39 -7.06
N MET A 287 -20.59 5.21 -7.47
CA MET A 287 -21.84 4.79 -8.12
C MET A 287 -21.88 5.15 -9.61
N ASP A 288 -20.75 5.57 -10.16
CA ASP A 288 -20.62 6.01 -11.54
C ASP A 288 -20.10 4.90 -12.48
N ALA A 289 -19.69 3.75 -11.94
CA ALA A 289 -19.17 2.64 -12.72
C ALA A 289 -20.20 2.15 -13.79
N PRO A 290 -19.74 1.75 -14.99
CA PRO A 290 -18.34 1.66 -15.43
C PRO A 290 -17.81 2.97 -16.06
N PHE A 291 -18.49 4.11 -15.88
CA PHE A 291 -18.10 5.36 -16.53
C PHE A 291 -16.95 6.07 -15.80
N GLU A 292 -16.01 6.59 -16.58
CA GLU A 292 -14.79 7.26 -16.13
C GLU A 292 -14.84 8.78 -16.34
N CYS A 293 -15.79 9.32 -17.10
CA CYS A 293 -16.04 10.76 -17.22
C CYS A 293 -16.30 11.49 -15.90
N PRO A 294 -16.86 10.86 -14.84
CA PRO A 294 -17.11 11.59 -13.59
C PRO A 294 -15.84 12.03 -12.88
N PHE A 295 -14.69 11.40 -13.14
CA PHE A 295 -13.38 11.80 -12.62
C PHE A 295 -12.91 13.17 -13.14
N ASP A 296 -13.41 13.63 -14.28
CA ASP A 296 -13.02 14.91 -14.92
C ASP A 296 -13.29 16.11 -14.01
N ARG A 297 -14.31 15.99 -13.14
CA ARG A 297 -14.71 17.00 -12.15
C ARG A 297 -13.70 17.18 -11.02
N TYR A 298 -12.73 16.28 -10.87
CA TYR A 298 -11.83 16.21 -9.71
C TYR A 298 -10.37 16.57 -10.01
N THR A 299 -10.12 17.28 -11.11
CA THR A 299 -8.76 17.68 -11.53
C THR A 299 -8.01 18.44 -10.44
N GLU A 300 -8.66 19.37 -9.73
CA GLU A 300 -8.05 20.13 -8.63
C GLU A 300 -7.69 19.23 -7.43
N GLN A 301 -8.54 18.25 -7.11
CA GLN A 301 -8.28 17.27 -6.06
C GLN A 301 -7.11 16.35 -6.42
N PHE A 302 -7.00 15.92 -7.68
CA PHE A 302 -5.82 15.19 -8.16
C PHE A 302 -4.54 16.03 -8.08
N ALA A 303 -4.61 17.31 -8.46
CA ALA A 303 -3.51 18.25 -8.28
C ALA A 303 -3.13 18.41 -6.80
N ALA A 304 -4.12 18.41 -5.88
CA ALA A 304 -3.86 18.47 -4.45
C ALA A 304 -3.13 17.23 -3.93
N ILE A 305 -3.41 16.01 -4.42
CA ILE A 305 -2.66 14.79 -4.07
C ILE A 305 -1.17 14.95 -4.43
N ILE A 306 -0.89 15.44 -5.64
CA ILE A 306 0.48 15.74 -6.08
C ILE A 306 1.09 16.84 -5.21
N GLY A 307 0.36 17.93 -4.95
CA GLY A 307 0.84 19.04 -4.11
C GLY A 307 1.21 18.62 -2.69
N GLN A 308 0.44 17.75 -2.04
CA GLN A 308 0.79 17.20 -0.73
C GLN A 308 2.04 16.31 -0.81
N THR A 309 2.17 15.53 -1.89
CA THR A 309 3.39 14.74 -2.14
C THR A 309 4.59 15.67 -2.22
N LEU A 310 4.56 16.71 -3.06
CA LEU A 310 5.66 17.66 -3.24
C LEU A 310 6.08 18.36 -1.94
N ARG A 311 5.15 18.65 -1.03
CA ARG A 311 5.46 19.22 0.29
C ARG A 311 6.29 18.30 1.19
N MET A 312 6.38 17.02 0.84
CA MET A 312 7.27 16.07 1.49
C MET A 312 8.69 16.12 0.92
N TRP A 313 8.98 16.96 -0.09
CA TRP A 313 10.31 17.27 -0.63
C TRP A 313 10.67 18.75 -0.45
N ASP A 314 11.93 19.03 -0.18
CA ASP A 314 12.52 20.37 -0.12
C ASP A 314 12.84 20.87 -1.53
N MET A 315 13.12 22.17 -1.65
CA MET A 315 13.41 22.83 -2.94
C MET A 315 14.69 22.31 -3.63
N ASN A 316 15.47 21.45 -2.98
CA ASN A 316 16.66 20.80 -3.55
C ASN A 316 16.39 19.32 -3.90
N GLY A 317 15.14 18.85 -3.78
CA GLY A 317 14.74 17.47 -4.07
C GLY A 317 15.05 16.46 -2.97
N PHE A 318 15.35 16.89 -1.74
CA PHE A 318 15.48 15.99 -0.58
C PHE A 318 14.16 15.92 0.18
N ALA A 319 13.86 14.82 0.88
CA ALA A 319 12.65 14.76 1.70
C ALA A 319 12.64 15.86 2.81
N VAL A 320 11.48 16.50 3.07
CA VAL A 320 11.28 17.52 4.12
C VAL A 320 11.36 16.85 5.49
N GLY A 321 12.56 16.86 6.06
CA GLY A 321 12.88 16.20 7.31
C GLY A 321 14.17 15.43 7.11
N ARG A 322 15.18 15.72 7.93
CA ARG A 322 16.46 15.00 7.88
C ARG A 322 16.19 13.49 7.82
N PRO A 323 16.98 12.70 7.07
CA PRO A 323 16.87 11.25 7.15
C PRO A 323 16.86 10.84 8.63
N PHE A 324 15.89 10.00 9.00
CA PHE A 324 15.59 9.61 10.38
C PHE A 324 16.85 9.60 11.26
N GLU A 325 16.85 10.30 12.40
CA GLU A 325 18.04 10.39 13.26
C GLU A 325 18.55 8.98 13.60
N GLY A 326 19.77 8.66 13.15
CA GLY A 326 20.34 7.30 13.16
C GLY A 326 20.68 6.74 11.76
N HIS A 327 20.17 7.36 10.69
CA HIS A 327 20.29 6.90 9.30
C HIS A 327 21.17 7.83 8.44
N ARG A 328 22.42 8.06 8.84
CA ARG A 328 23.36 8.96 8.13
C ARG A 328 24.09 8.33 6.94
N LYS A 329 23.86 7.05 6.63
CA LYS A 329 24.36 6.35 5.44
C LYS A 329 23.22 5.50 4.89
N ALA A 330 23.10 5.38 3.57
CA ALA A 330 22.02 4.68 2.86
C ALA A 330 21.54 3.44 3.64
N THR A 331 20.26 3.43 4.00
CA THR A 331 19.71 2.42 4.90
C THR A 331 18.70 1.56 4.19
N GLY A 332 19.12 0.36 3.83
CA GLY A 332 18.17 -0.72 3.60
C GLY A 332 17.54 -0.77 2.21
N PRO A 333 16.89 -1.90 1.91
CA PRO A 333 15.74 -1.93 1.01
C PRO A 333 14.74 -0.90 1.50
N ARG A 334 14.19 -0.07 0.61
CA ARG A 334 13.13 0.86 0.98
C ARG A 334 11.80 0.11 0.97
N VAL A 335 11.63 -0.84 1.88
CA VAL A 335 10.38 -1.60 2.04
C VAL A 335 9.75 -1.22 3.37
N THR A 336 8.51 -0.73 3.30
CA THR A 336 7.61 -0.55 4.42
C THR A 336 6.43 -1.49 4.25
N PHE A 337 5.83 -1.94 5.35
CA PHE A 337 4.57 -2.68 5.33
C PHE A 337 3.36 -1.72 5.35
N ASP A 338 3.60 -0.46 5.75
CA ASP A 338 2.60 0.58 5.87
C ASP A 338 2.25 1.22 4.52
N PRO A 339 0.95 1.51 4.23
CA PRO A 339 0.56 2.33 3.09
C PRO A 339 1.13 3.75 3.20
N GLY A 340 1.55 4.32 2.08
CA GLY A 340 2.03 5.70 2.00
C GLY A 340 1.62 6.33 0.67
N ILE A 341 2.55 6.93 -0.07
CA ILE A 341 2.20 7.75 -1.24
C ILE A 341 2.00 6.94 -2.53
N ILE A 342 2.34 5.63 -2.58
CA ILE A 342 2.31 4.89 -3.85
C ILE A 342 0.87 4.74 -4.35
N SER A 343 -0.07 4.30 -3.52
CA SER A 343 -1.44 4.06 -3.98
C SER A 343 -2.20 5.34 -4.38
N PRO A 344 -2.11 6.49 -3.67
CA PRO A 344 -2.71 7.74 -4.14
C PRO A 344 -2.11 8.28 -5.44
N LEU A 345 -0.79 8.15 -5.62
CA LEU A 345 -0.14 8.57 -6.87
C LEU A 345 -0.50 7.66 -8.04
N TYR A 346 -0.53 6.35 -7.83
CA TYR A 346 -0.99 5.41 -8.84
C TYR A 346 -2.45 5.68 -9.22
N TYR A 347 -3.33 5.85 -8.24
CA TYR A 347 -4.73 6.22 -8.45
C TYR A 347 -4.85 7.51 -9.26
N THR A 348 -4.05 8.53 -8.93
CA THR A 348 -3.99 9.78 -9.70
C THR A 348 -3.57 9.53 -11.15
N ALA A 349 -2.54 8.72 -11.39
CA ALA A 349 -2.07 8.43 -12.74
C ALA A 349 -3.10 7.67 -13.60
N VAL A 350 -3.90 6.78 -13.02
CA VAL A 350 -4.88 5.96 -13.77
C VAL A 350 -6.29 6.56 -13.83
N LYS A 351 -6.68 7.44 -12.89
CA LYS A 351 -8.03 8.03 -12.85
C LYS A 351 -8.10 9.50 -13.26
N CYS A 352 -7.05 10.29 -13.01
CA CYS A 352 -7.01 11.69 -13.47
C CYS A 352 -6.99 11.71 -15.01
N ARG A 353 -7.62 12.72 -15.63
CA ARG A 353 -7.65 12.88 -17.09
C ARG A 353 -6.83 14.06 -17.60
N ASP A 354 -6.21 14.82 -16.69
CA ASP A 354 -5.22 15.83 -17.06
C ASP A 354 -3.89 15.15 -17.45
N PRO A 355 -3.44 15.26 -18.71
CA PRO A 355 -2.25 14.55 -19.18
C PRO A 355 -0.95 14.97 -18.48
N GLY A 356 -0.88 16.21 -17.96
CA GLY A 356 0.27 16.71 -17.20
C GLY A 356 0.35 16.09 -15.82
N LEU A 357 -0.75 16.12 -15.05
CA LEU A 357 -0.83 15.53 -13.72
C LEU A 357 -0.58 14.02 -13.74
N ARG A 358 -1.09 13.31 -14.75
CA ARG A 358 -0.84 11.86 -14.91
C ARG A 358 0.65 11.56 -15.07
N ARG A 359 1.33 12.28 -15.96
CA ARG A 359 2.78 12.15 -16.18
C ARG A 359 3.58 12.54 -14.94
N GLN A 360 3.16 13.59 -14.23
CA GLN A 360 3.81 14.01 -12.99
C GLN A 360 3.66 12.96 -11.88
N ALA A 361 2.47 12.38 -11.70
CA ALA A 361 2.26 11.30 -10.74
C ALA A 361 3.12 10.06 -11.06
N ILE A 362 3.22 9.68 -12.33
CA ILE A 362 4.15 8.62 -12.79
C ILE A 362 5.59 9.00 -12.50
N GLY A 363 5.98 10.25 -12.76
CA GLY A 363 7.31 10.77 -12.44
C GLY A 363 7.62 10.64 -10.95
N LEU A 364 6.72 11.08 -10.08
CA LEU A 364 6.89 11.01 -8.61
C LEU A 364 7.04 9.59 -8.10
N LEU A 365 6.32 8.62 -8.67
CA LEU A 365 6.52 7.20 -8.36
C LEU A 365 7.95 6.70 -8.69
N THR A 366 8.66 7.37 -9.60
CA THR A 366 10.03 6.99 -10.00
C THR A 366 11.14 7.77 -9.30
N VAL A 367 10.84 8.92 -8.68
CA VAL A 367 11.85 9.80 -8.05
C VAL A 367 12.59 9.10 -6.89
N ALA A 368 11.89 8.31 -6.09
CA ALA A 368 12.46 7.67 -4.91
C ALA A 368 12.03 6.20 -4.82
N PRO A 369 12.56 5.29 -5.66
CA PRO A 369 12.09 3.91 -5.78
C PRO A 369 12.02 3.18 -4.43
N TYR A 370 10.83 2.69 -4.09
CA TYR A 370 10.55 1.97 -2.86
C TYR A 370 9.28 1.11 -2.95
N ARG A 371 8.96 0.41 -1.86
CA ARG A 371 7.83 -0.52 -1.75
C ARG A 371 6.99 -0.28 -0.50
N GLU A 372 5.67 -0.35 -0.67
CA GLU A 372 4.65 -0.28 0.37
C GLU A 372 3.82 -1.57 0.36
N GLY A 373 4.23 -2.54 1.16
CA GLY A 373 3.65 -3.88 1.14
C GLY A 373 3.72 -4.49 -0.27
N VAL A 374 2.55 -4.75 -0.86
CA VAL A 374 2.42 -5.29 -2.23
C VAL A 374 2.74 -4.27 -3.32
N TRP A 375 2.76 -2.98 -3.01
CA TRP A 375 2.97 -1.90 -3.97
C TRP A 375 4.46 -1.67 -4.24
N SER A 376 4.91 -1.96 -5.46
CA SER A 376 6.25 -1.57 -5.95
C SER A 376 6.12 -0.32 -6.80
N SER A 377 6.69 0.80 -6.34
CA SER A 377 6.59 2.11 -7.01
C SER A 377 7.01 2.06 -8.49
N ILE A 378 8.12 1.40 -8.80
CA ILE A 378 8.62 1.21 -10.17
C ILE A 378 7.62 0.43 -11.03
N VAL A 379 7.06 -0.65 -10.51
CA VAL A 379 6.15 -1.51 -11.27
C VAL A 379 4.86 -0.78 -11.55
N VAL A 380 4.26 -0.17 -10.54
CA VAL A 380 3.00 0.54 -10.73
C VAL A 380 3.18 1.81 -11.57
N ALA A 381 4.36 2.44 -11.57
CA ALA A 381 4.69 3.51 -12.51
C ALA A 381 4.74 3.01 -13.97
N ARG A 382 5.33 1.83 -14.21
CA ARG A 382 5.36 1.21 -15.55
C ARG A 382 3.95 0.80 -16.01
N ILE A 383 3.14 0.23 -15.11
CA ILE A 383 1.75 -0.12 -15.40
C ILE A 383 0.94 1.14 -15.71
N ALA A 384 1.01 2.16 -14.85
CA ALA A 384 0.30 3.42 -15.07
C ALA A 384 0.72 4.09 -16.38
N ARG A 385 2.01 4.06 -16.74
CA ARG A 385 2.49 4.56 -18.02
C ARG A 385 1.86 3.81 -19.20
N ALA A 386 1.87 2.49 -19.17
CA ALA A 386 1.26 1.69 -20.23
C ALA A 386 -0.25 1.94 -20.36
N VAL A 387 -0.96 2.07 -19.23
CA VAL A 387 -2.38 2.47 -19.21
C VAL A 387 -2.56 3.83 -19.87
N VAL A 388 -1.79 4.84 -19.47
CA VAL A 388 -1.84 6.19 -20.04
C VAL A 388 -1.59 6.17 -21.55
N GLU A 389 -0.54 5.49 -22.00
CA GLU A 389 -0.17 5.39 -23.41
C GLU A 389 -1.28 4.71 -24.24
N MET A 390 -1.91 3.66 -23.69
CA MET A 390 -3.01 2.95 -24.34
C MET A 390 -4.31 3.76 -24.41
N GLU A 391 -4.62 4.55 -23.38
CA GLU A 391 -5.81 5.41 -23.39
C GLU A 391 -5.63 6.63 -24.29
N GLU A 392 -4.42 7.20 -24.32
CA GLU A 392 -4.13 8.40 -25.09
C GLU A 392 -3.96 8.10 -26.58
N ASP A 393 -3.35 6.97 -26.98
CA ASP A 393 -3.19 6.55 -28.38
C ASP A 393 -2.80 7.69 -29.36
N GLY A 394 -1.82 8.51 -28.95
CA GLY A 394 -1.34 9.66 -29.73
C GLY A 394 -2.23 10.91 -29.72
N PHE A 395 -3.32 10.93 -28.94
CA PHE A 395 -4.26 12.06 -28.86
C PHE A 395 -3.61 13.39 -28.45
N TYR A 396 -2.52 13.34 -27.68
CA TYR A 396 -1.74 14.52 -27.28
C TYR A 396 -0.38 14.64 -28.01
N ASP A 397 -0.23 14.01 -29.17
CA ASP A 397 1.00 14.12 -29.96
C ASP A 397 1.31 15.57 -30.33
N GLY A 398 2.59 15.96 -30.18
CA GLY A 398 3.04 17.33 -30.41
C GLY A 398 2.90 18.27 -29.21
N VAL A 399 2.30 17.83 -28.10
CA VAL A 399 2.28 18.58 -26.83
C VAL A 399 3.54 18.26 -26.02
N SER A 400 4.25 19.30 -25.58
CA SER A 400 5.37 19.17 -24.65
C SER A 400 4.87 19.28 -23.21
N PHE A 401 5.07 18.23 -22.43
CA PHE A 401 4.78 18.23 -20.99
C PHE A 401 6.05 18.52 -20.18
N ALA A 402 5.89 19.10 -18.98
CA ALA A 402 7.00 19.29 -18.06
C ALA A 402 7.63 17.94 -17.70
N THR A 403 8.96 17.87 -17.73
CA THR A 403 9.73 16.65 -17.44
C THR A 403 10.14 16.53 -15.98
N ASP A 404 10.14 17.64 -15.24
CA ASP A 404 10.49 17.66 -13.83
C ASP A 404 9.27 17.26 -12.98
N ALA A 405 9.32 16.03 -12.45
CA ALA A 405 8.26 15.51 -11.59
C ALA A 405 8.12 16.28 -10.27
N LEU A 406 9.19 16.93 -9.81
CA LEU A 406 9.23 17.69 -8.56
C LEU A 406 8.84 19.16 -8.73
N ALA A 407 8.56 19.60 -9.96
CA ALA A 407 8.09 20.95 -10.21
C ALA A 407 6.76 21.22 -9.48
N PRO A 408 6.54 22.43 -8.95
CA PRO A 408 5.24 22.82 -8.40
C PRO A 408 4.13 22.61 -9.43
N VAL A 409 2.97 22.13 -8.98
CA VAL A 409 1.78 22.07 -9.84
C VAL A 409 1.34 23.49 -10.16
N ASP A 410 1.32 23.84 -11.45
CA ASP A 410 0.81 25.12 -11.92
C ASP A 410 -0.70 25.04 -12.13
N PRO A 411 -1.52 25.69 -11.26
CA PRO A 411 -2.97 25.66 -11.35
C PRO A 411 -3.49 26.21 -12.68
N GLU A 412 -2.75 27.12 -13.31
CA GLU A 412 -3.18 27.70 -14.57
C GLU A 412 -3.12 26.67 -15.70
N THR A 413 -2.20 25.70 -15.64
CA THR A 413 -2.01 24.68 -16.68
C THR A 413 -2.94 23.47 -16.55
N CYS A 414 -3.46 23.21 -15.36
CA CYS A 414 -4.38 22.10 -15.07
C CYS A 414 -5.69 22.24 -15.84
N GLY A 415 -6.15 21.17 -16.49
CA GLY A 415 -7.45 21.13 -17.17
C GLY A 415 -7.52 21.93 -18.47
N ARG A 416 -6.38 22.38 -19.01
CA ARG A 416 -6.33 23.11 -20.30
C ARG A 416 -6.53 22.21 -21.51
N PHE A 417 -6.26 20.92 -21.38
CA PHE A 417 -6.32 19.97 -22.49
C PHE A 417 -7.72 19.33 -22.58
N PRO A 418 -8.23 19.09 -23.80
CA PRO A 418 -9.51 18.39 -23.96
C PRO A 418 -9.40 16.98 -23.40
N PRO A 419 -10.39 16.50 -22.62
CA PRO A 419 -10.31 15.17 -22.04
C PRO A 419 -10.54 14.08 -23.09
N LEU A 420 -9.98 12.89 -22.85
CA LEU A 420 -10.14 11.72 -23.73
C LEU A 420 -11.61 11.30 -23.86
N LEU A 421 -11.98 10.70 -24.98
CA LEU A 421 -13.31 10.09 -25.15
C LEU A 421 -13.51 8.95 -24.16
N GLU A 422 -14.74 8.78 -23.67
CA GLU A 422 -15.10 7.73 -22.70
C GLU A 422 -14.72 6.33 -23.16
N SER A 423 -14.90 6.02 -24.45
CA SER A 423 -14.55 4.72 -25.06
C SER A 423 -13.06 4.40 -25.09
N SER A 424 -12.20 5.38 -24.79
CA SER A 424 -10.75 5.21 -24.70
C SER A 424 -10.27 4.97 -23.27
N ARG A 425 -11.14 5.14 -22.27
CA ARG A 425 -10.78 5.10 -20.84
C ARG A 425 -10.96 3.71 -20.24
N PHE A 426 -10.00 3.25 -19.47
CA PHE A 426 -10.09 2.00 -18.72
C PHE A 426 -10.77 2.23 -17.37
N HIS A 427 -11.84 1.47 -17.11
CA HIS A 427 -12.55 1.54 -15.83
C HIS A 427 -11.91 0.65 -14.76
N THR A 428 -11.35 -0.49 -15.17
CA THR A 428 -10.71 -1.44 -14.27
C THR A 428 -9.31 -1.75 -14.78
N VAL A 429 -8.32 -1.65 -13.88
CA VAL A 429 -6.95 -2.10 -14.12
C VAL A 429 -6.63 -3.10 -13.01
N ARG A 430 -6.55 -4.39 -13.36
CA ARG A 430 -6.21 -5.46 -12.42
C ARG A 430 -4.81 -5.95 -12.70
N VAL A 431 -3.95 -5.88 -11.69
CA VAL A 431 -2.59 -6.39 -11.78
C VAL A 431 -2.58 -7.83 -11.31
N SER A 432 -2.16 -8.76 -12.17
CA SER A 432 -2.00 -10.17 -11.81
C SER A 432 -0.56 -10.63 -12.06
N ILE A 433 -0.15 -11.71 -11.42
CA ILE A 433 1.18 -12.29 -11.64
C ILE A 433 0.95 -13.66 -12.29
N SER A 434 1.48 -13.85 -13.51
CA SER A 434 1.29 -15.10 -14.25
C SER A 434 2.10 -16.23 -13.63
N GLU A 435 1.49 -17.39 -13.48
CA GLU A 435 2.10 -18.57 -12.86
C GLU A 435 3.03 -19.36 -13.79
N GLU A 436 2.91 -19.19 -15.12
CA GLU A 436 3.46 -20.17 -16.08
C GLU A 436 4.78 -19.75 -16.75
N ALA A 437 5.24 -18.50 -16.61
CA ALA A 437 6.42 -18.01 -17.34
C ALA A 437 7.35 -17.13 -16.48
N GLY A 438 8.25 -17.75 -15.71
CA GLY A 438 9.48 -17.11 -15.21
C GLY A 438 9.32 -15.81 -14.40
N GLY A 439 8.16 -15.58 -13.76
CA GLY A 439 7.89 -14.37 -12.98
C GLY A 439 7.39 -13.16 -13.78
N ARG A 440 6.93 -13.33 -15.02
CA ARG A 440 6.28 -12.25 -15.80
C ARG A 440 5.02 -11.74 -15.09
N ARG A 441 4.83 -10.43 -15.07
CA ARG A 441 3.66 -9.76 -14.47
C ARG A 441 2.71 -9.35 -15.57
N ILE A 442 1.46 -9.81 -15.49
CA ILE A 442 0.45 -9.51 -16.50
C ILE A 442 -0.58 -8.60 -15.85
N PHE A 443 -0.80 -7.42 -16.40
CA PHE A 443 -1.96 -6.65 -15.99
C PHE A 443 -3.04 -6.73 -17.05
N THR A 444 -4.27 -6.75 -16.59
CA THR A 444 -5.45 -6.76 -17.43
C THR A 444 -6.20 -5.45 -17.21
N CYS A 445 -6.49 -4.77 -18.30
CA CYS A 445 -7.29 -3.56 -18.30
C CYS A 445 -8.64 -3.86 -18.96
N SER A 446 -9.71 -3.30 -18.41
CA SER A 446 -11.06 -3.41 -18.98
C SER A 446 -11.62 -2.01 -19.19
N LYS A 447 -12.23 -1.80 -20.36
CA LYS A 447 -12.95 -0.56 -20.70
C LYS A 447 -14.38 -0.88 -21.12
N ALA A 448 -15.28 0.09 -21.02
CA ALA A 448 -16.65 -0.10 -21.45
C ALA A 448 -16.71 -0.31 -22.97
N SER A 449 -17.40 -1.35 -23.43
CA SER A 449 -17.57 -1.58 -24.87
C SER A 449 -18.52 -0.54 -25.47
N SER A 450 -18.39 -0.30 -26.77
CA SER A 450 -19.30 0.57 -27.52
C SER A 450 -20.75 0.07 -27.60
N GLY A 451 -21.05 -1.14 -27.10
CA GLY A 451 -22.35 -1.82 -27.23
C GLY A 451 -23.41 -1.51 -26.17
N GLY A 452 -23.13 -0.64 -25.18
CA GLY A 452 -24.04 -0.30 -24.09
C GLY A 452 -23.76 -1.04 -22.78
N ARG A 453 -24.52 -0.69 -21.72
CA ARG A 453 -24.29 -1.18 -20.34
C ARG A 453 -24.27 -2.72 -20.28
N GLY A 454 -23.16 -3.29 -19.82
CA GLY A 454 -23.00 -4.72 -19.54
C GLY A 454 -21.98 -5.47 -20.40
N TYR A 455 -21.39 -4.85 -21.42
CA TYR A 455 -20.29 -5.43 -22.19
C TYR A 455 -19.02 -4.60 -21.97
N CYS A 456 -17.94 -5.24 -21.50
CA CYS A 456 -16.62 -4.63 -21.33
C CYS A 456 -15.65 -5.26 -22.32
N ASP A 457 -14.87 -4.42 -23.00
CA ASP A 457 -13.74 -4.87 -23.80
C ASP A 457 -12.56 -5.08 -22.85
N GLU A 458 -12.17 -6.35 -22.67
CA GLU A 458 -11.02 -6.71 -21.86
C GLU A 458 -9.77 -6.77 -22.74
N THR A 459 -8.76 -5.99 -22.37
CA THR A 459 -7.44 -6.00 -23.00
C THR A 459 -6.43 -6.49 -21.98
N THR A 460 -5.89 -7.68 -22.21
CA THR A 460 -4.78 -8.21 -21.42
C THR A 460 -3.47 -7.74 -22.04
N VAL A 461 -2.61 -7.11 -21.25
CA VAL A 461 -1.28 -6.72 -21.72
C VAL A 461 -0.22 -7.42 -20.87
N GLU A 462 0.56 -8.26 -21.54
CA GLU A 462 1.69 -8.93 -20.91
C GLU A 462 2.89 -8.01 -20.89
N PHE A 463 3.45 -7.80 -19.70
CA PHE A 463 4.71 -7.09 -19.55
C PHE A 463 5.72 -7.92 -18.79
N ASN A 464 6.97 -7.83 -19.21
CA ASN A 464 8.07 -8.41 -18.45
C ASN A 464 8.63 -7.34 -17.50
N PHE A 465 8.08 -7.24 -16.29
CA PHE A 465 8.59 -6.35 -15.26
C PHE A 465 9.43 -7.13 -14.23
N THR A 466 10.75 -7.00 -14.32
CA THR A 466 11.62 -7.27 -13.17
C THR A 466 11.57 -6.07 -12.22
N ASP A 467 11.59 -6.32 -10.90
CA ASP A 467 11.76 -5.28 -9.86
C ASP A 467 13.22 -4.76 -9.81
N GLU A 468 14.07 -5.19 -10.76
CA GLU A 468 15.48 -4.80 -10.87
C GLU A 468 15.68 -3.43 -11.53
#